data_AF-A0A662PQP0-F1
#
_entry.id   AF-A0A662PQP0-F1
#
_cell.length_a   1.000
_cell.length_b   1.000
_cell.length_c   1.000
_cell.angle_alpha   90.00
_cell.angle_beta   90.00
_cell.angle_gamma   90.00
#
_symmetry.space_group_name_H-M   'P 1'
#
loop_
_entity.id
_entity.type
_entity.pdbx_description
1 polymer ?
#
loop_
_entity_poly.entity_id
_entity_poly.type
_entity_poly.pdbx_seq_one_letter_code
_entity_poly.pdbx_strand_id
1 'polypeptide(L)'
;MKLEVRGIYSTALIVLLLDKGFEIINPTRSQIERFGLNSRGDADVNITDSNDRHYIEIKGDPEVVESVTEVLRNSLEDLIILRPMKGEKASMAKVGFPTETKLKLDELRSRVAYTVPWHHYCRAGGETLSSMVSFAEDLVEKGLMDPDEMSKMFDEQVRKMIPRLRAKIKIIHSKLNGKRIRIGPGTVIWRRDESVKIQRRILGCGVYDGLEVEKNPGDYALTEAKKLEWWMKTSYYNISGIPKGSYYNICTPIALYPDHIHYFDLEVDVVVKPNGEAKIIDVEELERAVEEERIKEDLMKKALKIADELLSKQP
;
A
#
# COMPACT_ATOMS: atom_id res chain seq x y z
N MET A 1 -28.06 0.11 -9.17
CA MET A 1 -27.25 0.93 -8.24
C MET A 1 -26.34 1.81 -9.07
N LYS A 2 -26.42 3.13 -8.88
CA LYS A 2 -25.75 4.17 -9.67
C LYS A 2 -24.53 4.70 -8.93
N LEU A 3 -23.38 4.69 -9.60
CA LEU A 3 -22.10 5.08 -9.02
C LEU A 3 -21.51 6.26 -9.77
N GLU A 4 -20.96 7.22 -9.04
CA GLU A 4 -20.06 8.22 -9.58
C GLU A 4 -18.63 7.90 -9.13
N VAL A 5 -17.73 7.67 -10.09
CA VAL A 5 -16.36 7.22 -9.82
C VAL A 5 -15.35 8.24 -10.35
N ARG A 6 -14.44 8.68 -9.48
CA ARG A 6 -13.35 9.63 -9.78
C ARG A 6 -12.02 9.14 -9.23
N GLY A 7 -10.95 9.76 -9.70
CA GLY A 7 -9.61 9.51 -9.21
C GLY A 7 -8.78 8.59 -10.10
N ILE A 8 -7.55 8.34 -9.66
CA ILE A 8 -6.52 7.57 -10.37
C ILE A 8 -6.94 6.12 -10.57
N TYR A 9 -7.75 5.56 -9.67
CA TYR A 9 -8.23 4.18 -9.75
C TYR A 9 -9.51 4.04 -10.59
N SER A 10 -10.13 5.15 -10.99
CA SER A 10 -11.50 5.15 -11.52
C SER A 10 -11.71 4.25 -12.74
N THR A 11 -10.77 4.22 -13.69
CA THR A 11 -10.91 3.40 -14.90
C THR A 11 -10.86 1.90 -14.57
N ALA A 12 -9.94 1.48 -13.71
CA ALA A 12 -9.84 0.09 -13.28
C ALA A 12 -11.07 -0.35 -12.49
N LEU A 13 -11.56 0.50 -11.58
CA LEU A 13 -12.75 0.22 -10.78
C LEU A 13 -14.01 0.13 -11.65
N ILE A 14 -14.15 1.01 -12.66
CA ILE A 14 -15.29 0.96 -13.59
C ILE A 14 -15.33 -0.35 -14.36
N VAL A 15 -14.19 -0.86 -14.85
CA VAL A 15 -14.13 -2.19 -15.50
C VAL A 15 -14.75 -3.26 -14.59
N LEU A 16 -14.30 -3.30 -13.34
CA LEU A 16 -14.79 -4.29 -12.38
C LEU A 16 -16.27 -4.12 -12.02
N LEU A 17 -16.72 -2.87 -11.84
CA LEU A 17 -18.07 -2.57 -11.37
C LEU A 17 -19.13 -2.74 -12.47
N LEU A 18 -18.78 -2.44 -13.73
CA LEU A 18 -19.67 -2.71 -14.87
C LEU A 18 -19.91 -4.22 -15.03
N ASP A 19 -18.88 -5.05 -14.88
CA ASP A 19 -18.98 -6.52 -14.93
C ASP A 19 -19.93 -7.08 -13.86
N LYS A 20 -20.20 -6.31 -12.80
CA LYS A 20 -21.12 -6.65 -11.70
C LYS A 20 -22.49 -5.96 -11.80
N GLY A 21 -22.76 -5.28 -12.91
CA GLY A 21 -24.08 -4.70 -13.20
C GLY A 21 -24.35 -3.34 -12.54
N PHE A 22 -23.33 -2.65 -12.03
CA PHE A 22 -23.48 -1.28 -11.57
C PHE A 22 -23.60 -0.32 -12.75
N GLU A 23 -24.42 0.73 -12.60
CA GLU A 23 -24.52 1.80 -13.59
C GLU A 23 -23.53 2.91 -13.23
N ILE A 24 -22.68 3.32 -14.17
CA ILE A 24 -21.79 4.46 -13.97
C ILE A 24 -22.45 5.73 -14.51
N ILE A 25 -22.60 6.72 -13.65
CA ILE A 25 -23.20 8.00 -14.00
C ILE A 25 -22.19 9.13 -13.90
N ASN A 26 -22.55 10.25 -14.51
CA ASN A 26 -21.72 11.45 -14.57
C ASN A 26 -20.29 11.16 -15.07
N PRO A 27 -20.07 10.40 -16.16
CA PRO A 27 -18.73 10.03 -16.57
C PRO A 27 -17.88 11.26 -16.95
N THR A 28 -16.57 11.18 -16.67
CA THR A 28 -15.57 12.10 -17.22
C THR A 28 -15.38 11.88 -18.71
N ARG A 29 -14.76 12.82 -19.42
CA ARG A 29 -14.48 12.67 -20.86
C ARG A 29 -13.74 11.37 -21.19
N SER A 30 -12.69 11.04 -20.42
CA SER A 30 -11.94 9.80 -20.63
C SER A 30 -12.76 8.54 -20.36
N GLN A 31 -13.70 8.59 -19.41
CA GLN A 31 -14.63 7.48 -19.15
C GLN A 31 -15.64 7.31 -20.30
N ILE A 32 -16.13 8.41 -20.88
CA ILE A 32 -16.99 8.36 -22.08
C ILE A 32 -16.23 7.71 -23.24
N GLU A 33 -15.00 8.15 -23.52
CA GLU A 33 -14.18 7.65 -24.62
C GLU A 33 -13.83 6.16 -24.47
N ARG A 34 -13.60 5.67 -23.25
CA ARG A 34 -13.18 4.28 -22.97
C ARG A 34 -14.34 3.30 -22.90
N PHE A 35 -15.49 3.72 -22.35
CA PHE A 35 -16.59 2.82 -22.01
C PHE A 35 -17.88 3.12 -22.76
N GLY A 36 -17.96 4.21 -23.52
CA GLY A 36 -19.19 4.64 -24.20
C GLY A 36 -20.31 4.98 -23.21
N LEU A 37 -19.97 5.49 -22.03
CA LEU A 37 -20.92 5.86 -20.97
C LEU A 37 -21.46 7.27 -21.18
N ASN A 38 -22.74 7.51 -20.89
CA ASN A 38 -23.38 8.81 -21.13
C ASN A 38 -24.51 9.15 -20.15
N SER A 39 -24.80 8.28 -19.18
CA SER A 39 -25.79 8.53 -18.13
C SER A 39 -25.41 9.72 -17.23
N ARG A 40 -26.41 10.53 -16.87
CA ARG A 40 -26.29 11.69 -15.95
C ARG A 40 -27.39 11.60 -14.89
N GLY A 41 -27.11 12.08 -13.69
CA GLY A 41 -28.10 12.12 -12.59
C GLY A 41 -27.45 12.11 -11.21
N ASP A 42 -28.25 11.80 -10.19
CA ASP A 42 -27.79 11.65 -8.81
C ASP A 42 -27.22 10.24 -8.57
N ALA A 43 -26.07 10.18 -7.90
CA ALA A 43 -25.39 8.93 -7.58
C ALA A 43 -25.87 8.39 -6.25
N ASP A 44 -26.08 7.09 -6.16
CA ASP A 44 -26.34 6.41 -4.89
C ASP A 44 -25.06 6.42 -4.04
N VAL A 45 -23.90 6.27 -4.69
CA VAL A 45 -22.57 6.26 -4.07
C VAL A 45 -21.55 7.01 -4.91
N ASN A 46 -20.70 7.76 -4.22
CA ASN A 46 -19.50 8.38 -4.77
C ASN A 46 -18.26 7.58 -4.36
N ILE A 47 -17.37 7.34 -5.32
CA ILE A 47 -16.08 6.69 -5.12
C ILE A 47 -14.97 7.65 -5.56
N THR A 48 -14.08 8.02 -4.64
CA THR A 48 -12.97 8.94 -4.90
C THR A 48 -11.69 8.46 -4.22
N ASP A 49 -10.52 8.81 -4.74
CA ASP A 49 -9.27 8.53 -4.04
C ASP A 49 -9.18 9.34 -2.73
N SER A 50 -8.47 8.80 -1.74
CA SER A 50 -8.01 9.58 -0.59
C SER A 50 -6.91 10.57 -0.99
N ASN A 51 -6.69 11.58 -0.15
CA ASN A 51 -5.61 12.56 -0.34
C ASN A 51 -4.21 11.94 -0.43
N ASP A 52 -3.99 10.81 0.25
CA ASP A 52 -2.72 10.08 0.21
C ASP A 52 -2.63 9.09 -0.98
N ARG A 53 -3.69 8.97 -1.79
CA ARG A 53 -3.79 8.11 -2.99
C ARG A 53 -3.57 6.61 -2.73
N HIS A 54 -3.54 6.19 -1.47
CA HIS A 54 -3.39 4.78 -1.07
C HIS A 54 -4.70 4.13 -0.66
N TYR A 55 -5.79 4.90 -0.61
CA TYR A 55 -7.13 4.42 -0.37
C TYR A 55 -8.09 5.01 -1.41
N ILE A 56 -9.25 4.39 -1.51
CA ILE A 56 -10.47 5.03 -2.02
C ILE A 56 -11.46 5.22 -0.86
N GLU A 57 -12.33 6.21 -1.01
CA GLU A 57 -13.44 6.51 -0.12
C GLU A 57 -14.73 6.26 -0.90
N ILE A 58 -15.57 5.38 -0.35
CA ILE A 58 -16.85 4.95 -0.90
C ILE A 58 -17.91 5.52 0.04
N LYS A 59 -18.71 6.47 -0.43
CA LYS A 59 -19.65 7.21 0.42
C LYS A 59 -21.01 7.38 -0.25
N GLY A 60 -22.07 7.07 0.49
CA GLY A 60 -23.45 7.25 0.00
C GLY A 60 -24.41 6.31 0.71
N ASP A 61 -25.37 5.79 -0.06
CA ASP A 61 -26.37 4.85 0.42
C ASP A 61 -25.74 3.61 1.10
N PRO A 62 -26.18 3.22 2.32
CA PRO A 62 -25.60 2.11 3.05
C PRO A 62 -25.59 0.76 2.32
N GLU A 63 -26.67 0.41 1.60
CA GLU A 63 -26.76 -0.89 0.91
C GLU A 63 -25.83 -0.92 -0.30
N VAL A 64 -25.73 0.21 -1.01
CA VAL A 64 -24.84 0.33 -2.17
C VAL A 64 -23.37 0.36 -1.76
N VAL A 65 -23.02 1.06 -0.67
CA VAL A 65 -21.63 1.06 -0.15
C VAL A 65 -21.18 -0.36 0.22
N GLU A 66 -22.02 -1.13 0.91
CA GLU A 66 -21.69 -2.50 1.26
C GLU A 66 -21.58 -3.39 0.00
N SER A 67 -22.51 -3.23 -0.95
CA SER A 67 -22.47 -3.98 -2.23
C SER A 67 -21.18 -3.72 -3.02
N VAL A 68 -20.74 -2.47 -3.12
CA VAL A 68 -19.46 -2.11 -3.77
C VAL A 68 -18.29 -2.69 -2.98
N THR A 69 -18.28 -2.54 -1.66
CA THR A 69 -17.21 -3.04 -0.79
C THR A 69 -17.05 -4.55 -0.93
N GLU A 70 -18.15 -5.29 -0.99
CA GLU A 70 -18.15 -6.75 -1.15
C GLU A 70 -17.69 -7.19 -2.54
N VAL A 71 -18.02 -6.44 -3.60
CA VAL A 71 -17.45 -6.69 -4.94
C VAL A 71 -15.93 -6.51 -4.94
N LEU A 72 -15.43 -5.44 -4.32
CA LEU A 72 -13.99 -5.21 -4.21
C LEU A 72 -13.33 -6.31 -3.39
N ARG A 73 -13.91 -6.63 -2.22
CA ARG A 73 -13.45 -7.71 -1.36
C ARG A 73 -13.38 -9.00 -2.14
N ASN A 74 -14.40 -9.42 -2.88
CA ASN A 74 -14.37 -10.69 -3.60
C ASN A 74 -13.40 -10.72 -4.79
N SER A 75 -13.05 -9.57 -5.35
CA SER A 75 -12.26 -9.49 -6.58
C SER A 75 -10.76 -9.24 -6.33
N LEU A 76 -10.39 -8.83 -5.12
CA LEU A 76 -9.03 -8.41 -4.75
C LEU A 76 -8.62 -9.09 -3.42
N GLU A 77 -7.34 -9.42 -3.26
CA GLU A 77 -6.90 -10.31 -2.18
C GLU A 77 -6.44 -9.57 -0.92
N ASP A 78 -5.62 -8.52 -1.08
CA ASP A 78 -4.90 -7.85 0.01
C ASP A 78 -5.55 -6.53 0.47
N LEU A 79 -6.85 -6.34 0.24
CA LEU A 79 -7.55 -5.10 0.62
C LEU A 79 -7.58 -4.86 2.13
N ILE A 80 -7.46 -3.58 2.50
CA ILE A 80 -7.68 -3.10 3.87
C ILE A 80 -8.98 -2.29 3.91
N ILE A 81 -10.04 -2.81 4.53
CA ILE A 81 -11.37 -2.19 4.57
C ILE A 81 -11.58 -1.53 5.94
N LEU A 82 -11.84 -0.23 5.93
CA LEU A 82 -12.17 0.55 7.11
C LEU A 82 -13.61 1.06 6.96
N ARG A 83 -14.42 0.95 8.01
CA ARG A 83 -15.81 1.45 8.02
C ARG A 83 -15.95 2.59 9.03
N PRO A 84 -15.43 3.80 8.74
CA PRO A 84 -15.45 4.93 9.67
C PRO A 84 -16.84 5.47 9.99
N MET A 85 -17.86 5.15 9.17
CA MET A 85 -19.24 5.58 9.42
C MET A 85 -20.23 4.54 8.91
N LYS A 86 -21.15 4.12 9.78
CA LYS A 86 -22.29 3.27 9.44
C LYS A 86 -23.54 3.84 10.09
N GLY A 87 -24.40 4.47 9.28
CA GLY A 87 -25.68 5.03 9.72
C GLY A 87 -26.82 4.58 8.80
N GLU A 88 -28.06 4.78 9.26
CA GLU A 88 -29.27 4.34 8.53
C GLU A 88 -29.45 5.06 7.19
N LYS A 89 -29.01 6.32 7.08
CA LYS A 89 -29.21 7.17 5.88
C LYS A 89 -27.97 7.31 5.01
N ALA A 90 -26.79 7.03 5.57
CA ALA A 90 -25.52 7.16 4.87
C ALA A 90 -24.46 6.31 5.55
N SER A 91 -23.57 5.74 4.75
CA SER A 91 -22.38 5.05 5.23
C SER A 91 -21.13 5.50 4.47
N MET A 92 -19.98 5.18 5.04
CA MET A 92 -18.68 5.40 4.41
C MET A 92 -17.77 4.21 4.68
N ALA A 93 -17.22 3.65 3.60
CA ALA A 93 -16.11 2.72 3.64
C ALA A 93 -14.87 3.39 3.06
N LYS A 94 -13.70 3.05 3.60
CA LYS A 94 -12.40 3.45 3.08
C LYS A 94 -11.59 2.20 2.81
N VAL A 95 -11.23 1.99 1.55
CA VAL A 95 -10.58 0.76 1.09
C VAL A 95 -9.14 1.07 0.70
N GLY A 96 -8.19 0.50 1.43
CA GLY A 96 -6.76 0.62 1.22
C GLY A 96 -6.29 -0.36 0.16
N PHE A 97 -5.46 0.13 -0.75
CA PHE A 97 -4.89 -0.64 -1.84
C PHE A 97 -3.40 -0.83 -1.61
N PRO A 98 -2.94 -1.99 -1.14
CA PRO A 98 -1.51 -2.31 -1.14
C PRO A 98 -1.02 -2.63 -2.54
N THR A 99 0.26 -3.00 -2.66
CA THR A 99 0.93 -3.04 -3.97
C THR A 99 0.39 -4.14 -4.89
N GLU A 100 0.05 -5.33 -4.38
CA GLU A 100 -0.52 -6.40 -5.21
C GLU A 100 -1.88 -5.98 -5.80
N THR A 101 -2.77 -5.40 -4.98
CA THR A 101 -4.02 -4.79 -5.49
C THR A 101 -3.76 -3.74 -6.58
N LYS A 102 -2.79 -2.83 -6.40
CA LYS A 102 -2.50 -1.80 -7.42
C LYS A 102 -2.11 -2.42 -8.77
N LEU A 103 -1.29 -3.47 -8.73
CA LEU A 103 -0.91 -4.20 -9.95
C LEU A 103 -2.12 -4.90 -10.57
N LYS A 104 -3.01 -5.48 -9.76
CA LYS A 104 -4.25 -6.07 -10.28
C LYS A 104 -5.18 -5.04 -10.92
N LEU A 105 -5.24 -3.83 -10.36
CA LEU A 105 -5.98 -2.71 -10.94
C LEU A 105 -5.34 -2.23 -12.25
N ASP A 106 -4.02 -2.30 -12.41
CA ASP A 106 -3.33 -2.04 -13.69
C ASP A 106 -3.81 -3.05 -14.76
N GLU A 107 -3.90 -4.33 -14.42
CA GLU A 107 -4.42 -5.38 -15.33
C GLU A 107 -5.89 -5.17 -15.71
N LEU A 108 -6.72 -4.65 -14.81
CA LEU A 108 -8.11 -4.34 -15.12
C LEU A 108 -8.19 -3.12 -16.05
N ARG A 109 -7.42 -2.07 -15.78
CA ARG A 109 -7.35 -0.86 -16.62
C ARG A 109 -6.87 -1.20 -18.03
N SER A 110 -5.91 -2.12 -18.18
CA SER A 110 -5.32 -2.47 -19.48
C SER A 110 -6.31 -3.06 -20.48
N ARG A 111 -7.47 -3.56 -20.01
CA ARG A 111 -8.54 -4.08 -20.86
C ARG A 111 -9.23 -3.02 -21.73
N VAL A 112 -9.16 -1.75 -21.32
CA VAL A 112 -9.90 -0.65 -21.97
C VAL A 112 -9.01 0.54 -22.35
N ALA A 113 -7.76 0.55 -21.93
CA ALA A 113 -6.79 1.59 -22.27
C ALA A 113 -5.36 1.06 -22.13
N TYR A 114 -4.45 1.50 -23.00
CA TYR A 114 -3.03 1.23 -22.79
C TYR A 114 -2.61 1.69 -21.39
N THR A 115 -1.93 0.80 -20.67
CA THR A 115 -1.56 0.99 -19.26
C THR A 115 -0.10 0.62 -19.11
N VAL A 116 0.73 1.60 -18.74
CA VAL A 116 2.13 1.30 -18.42
C VAL A 116 2.21 0.38 -17.19
N PRO A 117 3.21 -0.51 -17.09
CA PRO A 117 3.44 -1.27 -15.87
C PRO A 117 3.61 -0.33 -14.66
N TRP A 118 3.13 -0.74 -13.49
CA TRP A 118 3.19 0.07 -12.26
C TRP A 118 2.38 1.38 -12.30
N HIS A 119 1.37 1.48 -13.17
CA HIS A 119 0.57 2.69 -13.33
C HIS A 119 0.05 3.20 -11.98
N HIS A 120 -0.73 2.40 -11.25
CA HIS A 120 -1.30 2.84 -9.98
C HIS A 120 -0.24 2.97 -8.87
N TYR A 121 0.81 2.14 -8.89
CA TYR A 121 1.95 2.28 -7.97
C TYR A 121 2.59 3.66 -8.10
N CYS A 122 2.86 4.11 -9.32
CA CYS A 122 3.43 5.42 -9.63
C CYS A 122 2.46 6.56 -9.35
N ARG A 123 1.17 6.42 -9.70
CA ARG A 123 0.15 7.43 -9.40
C ARG A 123 0.02 7.71 -7.90
N ALA A 124 0.08 6.66 -7.08
CA ALA A 124 0.07 6.76 -5.63
C ALA A 124 1.38 7.31 -5.04
N GLY A 125 2.52 7.08 -5.71
CA GLY A 125 3.86 7.46 -5.25
C GLY A 125 4.21 8.95 -5.31
N GLY A 126 3.30 9.81 -5.79
CA GLY A 126 3.47 11.26 -5.80
C GLY A 126 3.41 11.89 -7.20
N GLU A 127 3.45 13.22 -7.25
CA GLU A 127 3.14 13.97 -8.46
C GLU A 127 4.16 13.79 -9.59
N THR A 128 5.44 13.67 -9.25
CA THR A 128 6.50 13.41 -10.24
C THR A 128 6.29 12.05 -10.93
N LEU A 129 5.97 11.01 -10.18
CA LEU A 129 5.70 9.68 -10.73
C LEU A 129 4.38 9.65 -11.51
N SER A 130 3.36 10.36 -11.03
CA SER A 130 2.08 10.54 -11.74
C SER A 130 2.29 11.22 -13.10
N SER A 131 3.12 12.26 -13.15
CA SER A 131 3.46 12.99 -14.39
C SER A 131 4.23 12.08 -15.37
N MET A 132 5.12 11.22 -14.86
CA MET A 132 5.85 10.24 -15.68
C MET A 132 4.90 9.23 -16.33
N VAL A 133 3.90 8.73 -15.59
CA VAL A 133 2.85 7.85 -16.14
C VAL A 133 2.10 8.54 -17.26
N SER A 134 1.60 9.76 -17.02
CA SER A 134 0.85 10.50 -18.04
C SER A 134 1.68 10.74 -19.30
N PHE A 135 2.96 11.10 -19.15
CA PHE A 135 3.85 11.32 -20.28
C PHE A 135 4.08 10.03 -21.09
N ALA A 136 4.35 8.91 -20.42
CA ALA A 136 4.57 7.64 -21.09
C ALA A 136 3.32 7.14 -21.84
N GLU A 137 2.14 7.23 -21.22
CA GLU A 137 0.88 6.84 -21.88
C GLU A 137 0.55 7.75 -23.08
N ASP A 138 0.75 9.07 -22.95
CA ASP A 138 0.49 10.05 -24.02
C ASP A 138 1.38 9.82 -25.26
N LEU A 139 2.65 9.44 -25.08
CA LEU A 139 3.53 9.10 -26.19
C LEU A 139 3.03 7.90 -27.00
N VAL A 140 2.53 6.87 -26.30
CA VAL A 140 1.98 5.67 -26.94
C VAL A 140 0.64 5.98 -27.62
N GLU A 141 -0.26 6.70 -26.94
CA GLU A 141 -1.56 7.09 -27.49
C GLU A 141 -1.42 7.98 -28.75
N LYS A 142 -0.37 8.80 -28.82
CA LYS A 142 -0.04 9.62 -30.02
C LYS A 142 0.69 8.86 -31.12
N GLY A 143 0.98 7.57 -30.93
CA GLY A 143 1.74 6.75 -31.89
C GLY A 143 3.20 7.18 -32.04
N LEU A 144 3.76 7.87 -31.04
CA LEU A 144 5.16 8.33 -31.04
C LEU A 144 6.11 7.28 -30.45
N MET A 145 5.58 6.26 -29.79
CA MET A 145 6.35 5.16 -29.24
C MET A 145 5.57 3.84 -29.30
N ASP A 146 6.28 2.75 -29.54
CA ASP A 146 5.72 1.40 -29.51
C ASP A 146 5.26 1.02 -28.08
N PRO A 147 4.06 0.43 -27.90
CA PRO A 147 3.54 0.04 -26.59
C PRO A 147 4.42 -0.95 -25.82
N ASP A 148 5.00 -1.95 -26.50
CA ASP A 148 5.79 -3.01 -25.85
C ASP A 148 7.16 -2.47 -25.45
N GLU A 149 7.79 -1.68 -26.31
CA GLU A 149 9.05 -0.98 -26.00
C GLU A 149 8.87 0.00 -24.83
N MET A 150 7.80 0.80 -24.84
CA MET A 150 7.46 1.71 -23.74
C MET A 150 7.26 0.93 -22.44
N SER A 151 6.48 -0.15 -22.46
CA SER A 151 6.21 -0.96 -21.27
C SER A 151 7.49 -1.52 -20.66
N LYS A 152 8.39 -2.07 -21.49
CA LYS A 152 9.68 -2.58 -21.05
C LYS A 152 10.54 -1.48 -20.43
N MET A 153 10.69 -0.34 -21.11
CA MET A 153 11.48 0.78 -20.61
C MET A 153 10.92 1.32 -19.30
N PHE A 154 9.59 1.45 -19.19
CA PHE A 154 8.93 1.96 -18.00
C PHE A 154 9.11 1.04 -16.79
N ASP A 155 8.95 -0.29 -16.96
CA ASP A 155 9.22 -1.28 -15.91
C ASP A 155 10.66 -1.15 -15.40
N GLU A 156 11.65 -1.12 -16.30
CA GLU A 156 13.06 -0.99 -15.92
C GLU A 156 13.33 0.31 -15.14
N GLN A 157 12.71 1.43 -15.54
CA GLN A 157 12.86 2.71 -14.85
C GLN A 157 12.25 2.66 -13.45
N VAL A 158 11.00 2.19 -13.32
CA VAL A 158 10.31 2.13 -12.02
C VAL A 158 11.04 1.19 -11.06
N ARG A 159 11.59 0.08 -11.54
CA ARG A 159 12.43 -0.82 -10.73
C ARG A 159 13.66 -0.12 -10.16
N LYS A 160 14.38 0.64 -10.99
CA LYS A 160 15.57 1.44 -10.60
C LYS A 160 15.23 2.63 -9.70
N MET A 161 13.98 3.09 -9.68
CA MET A 161 13.49 4.14 -8.79
C MET A 161 13.37 3.62 -7.35
N ILE A 162 14.43 3.87 -6.59
CA ILE A 162 14.51 3.69 -5.14
C ILE A 162 15.19 4.93 -4.52
N PRO A 163 15.05 5.16 -3.20
CA PRO A 163 15.67 6.29 -2.50
C PRO A 163 17.15 6.47 -2.84
N ARG A 164 17.58 7.72 -3.03
CA ARG A 164 19.00 8.03 -3.31
C ARG A 164 19.85 7.88 -2.05
N LEU A 165 21.12 7.51 -2.22
CA LEU A 165 22.09 7.48 -1.11
C LEU A 165 22.16 8.88 -0.46
N ARG A 166 22.24 8.92 0.88
CA ARG A 166 22.19 10.12 1.73
C ARG A 166 20.85 10.88 1.73
N ALA A 167 19.85 10.47 0.96
CA ALA A 167 18.53 11.08 1.02
C ALA A 167 17.91 10.88 2.40
N LYS A 168 17.12 11.86 2.85
CA LYS A 168 16.27 11.74 4.03
C LYS A 168 14.89 11.27 3.60
N ILE A 169 14.49 10.09 4.03
CA ILE A 169 13.18 9.52 3.70
C ILE A 169 12.38 9.21 4.94
N LYS A 170 11.07 9.20 4.80
CA LYS A 170 10.11 8.81 5.84
C LYS A 170 9.59 7.40 5.57
N ILE A 171 9.27 6.65 6.62
CA ILE A 171 8.53 5.40 6.50
C ILE A 171 7.09 5.71 6.90
N ILE A 172 6.15 5.39 6.02
CA ILE A 172 4.73 5.54 6.25
C ILE A 172 4.16 4.17 6.57
N HIS A 173 3.77 4.01 7.82
CA HIS A 173 3.27 2.78 8.40
C HIS A 173 1.76 2.94 8.59
N SER A 174 0.98 2.33 7.68
CA SER A 174 -0.48 2.34 7.74
C SER A 174 -0.98 1.14 8.54
N LYS A 175 -1.58 1.38 9.71
CA LYS A 175 -2.16 0.34 10.58
C LYS A 175 -3.50 -0.17 10.03
N LEU A 176 -3.90 -1.37 10.43
CA LEU A 176 -5.17 -1.98 10.01
C LEU A 176 -6.40 -1.28 10.58
N ASN A 177 -6.24 -0.48 11.65
CA ASN A 177 -7.31 0.37 12.19
C ASN A 177 -7.41 1.76 11.52
N GLY A 178 -6.62 2.00 10.47
CA GLY A 178 -6.61 3.27 9.73
C GLY A 178 -5.69 4.35 10.32
N LYS A 179 -5.06 4.11 11.47
CA LYS A 179 -4.03 5.01 12.01
C LYS A 179 -2.81 4.99 11.09
N ARG A 180 -2.34 6.18 10.70
CA ARG A 180 -1.12 6.34 9.89
C ARG A 180 0.00 6.89 10.75
N ILE A 181 1.08 6.12 10.89
CA ILE A 181 2.27 6.51 11.65
C ILE A 181 3.37 6.91 10.66
N ARG A 182 3.97 8.09 10.89
CA ARG A 182 5.11 8.56 10.12
C ARG A 182 6.38 8.38 10.95
N ILE A 183 7.23 7.46 10.53
CA ILE A 183 8.51 7.18 11.18
C ILE A 183 9.63 7.90 10.44
N GLY A 184 10.50 8.57 11.19
CA GLY A 184 11.65 9.30 10.64
C GLY A 184 11.47 10.83 10.60
N PRO A 185 12.22 11.52 9.74
CA PRO A 185 13.00 10.96 8.63
C PRO A 185 14.23 10.16 9.08
N GLY A 186 14.67 9.23 8.23
CA GLY A 186 15.94 8.52 8.33
C GLY A 186 16.81 8.76 7.10
N THR A 187 18.11 8.57 7.23
CA THR A 187 19.07 8.77 6.14
C THR A 187 19.38 7.44 5.47
N VAL A 188 19.27 7.39 4.14
CA VAL A 188 19.68 6.23 3.34
C VAL A 188 21.20 6.10 3.38
N ILE A 189 21.70 5.05 4.02
CA ILE A 189 23.15 4.78 4.15
C ILE A 189 23.65 3.73 3.17
N TRP A 190 22.74 2.95 2.58
CA TRP A 190 23.05 1.95 1.58
C TRP A 190 21.84 1.74 0.65
N ARG A 191 22.12 1.42 -0.61
CA ARG A 191 21.13 1.02 -1.60
C ARG A 191 21.74 0.06 -2.62
N ARG A 192 21.02 -0.98 -3.01
CA ARG A 192 21.39 -1.93 -4.08
C ARG A 192 20.18 -2.78 -4.43
N ASP A 193 20.02 -3.21 -5.69
CA ASP A 193 19.08 -4.27 -6.10
C ASP A 193 17.68 -4.12 -5.45
N GLU A 194 17.02 -2.97 -5.70
CA GLU A 194 15.70 -2.62 -5.15
C GLU A 194 15.60 -2.59 -3.61
N SER A 195 16.73 -2.59 -2.92
CA SER A 195 16.85 -2.64 -1.46
C SER A 195 17.56 -1.39 -0.93
N VAL A 196 17.19 -0.97 0.28
CA VAL A 196 17.78 0.17 0.99
C VAL A 196 18.04 -0.15 2.46
N LYS A 197 19.08 0.46 3.03
CA LYS A 197 19.26 0.57 4.49
C LYS A 197 19.15 2.02 4.92
N ILE A 198 18.34 2.26 5.94
CA ILE A 198 18.00 3.58 6.45
C ILE A 198 18.44 3.66 7.90
N GLN A 199 19.24 4.67 8.24
CA GLN A 199 19.67 4.92 9.60
C GLN A 199 18.85 6.05 10.22
N ARG A 200 18.39 5.83 11.47
CA ARG A 200 17.70 6.83 12.29
C ARG A 200 18.34 6.91 13.66
N ARG A 201 18.46 8.13 14.20
CA ARG A 201 18.75 8.34 15.61
C ARG A 201 17.46 8.27 16.42
N ILE A 202 17.53 7.63 17.57
CA ILE A 202 16.44 7.53 18.54
C ILE A 202 16.60 8.67 19.54
N LEU A 203 15.54 9.48 19.67
CA LEU A 203 15.53 10.66 20.54
C LEU A 203 14.74 10.44 21.83
N GLY A 204 13.76 9.54 21.81
CA GLY A 204 12.93 9.24 22.97
C GLY A 204 13.52 8.16 23.87
N CYS A 205 13.05 8.12 25.11
CA CYS A 205 13.30 7.04 26.07
C CYS A 205 12.14 6.01 26.06
N GLY A 206 12.29 4.93 26.84
CA GLY A 206 11.24 3.93 27.07
C GLY A 206 11.81 2.52 27.09
N VAL A 207 11.01 1.56 26.63
CA VAL A 207 11.42 0.17 26.38
C VAL A 207 11.07 -0.15 24.93
N TYR A 208 11.86 -0.99 24.27
CA TYR A 208 11.45 -1.59 23.00
C TYR A 208 10.52 -2.77 23.30
N ASP A 209 9.22 -2.57 23.07
CA ASP A 209 8.17 -3.55 23.40
C ASP A 209 8.39 -4.87 22.63
N GLY A 210 8.40 -6.00 23.34
CA GLY A 210 8.74 -7.32 22.76
C GLY A 210 10.22 -7.69 22.83
N LEU A 211 11.15 -6.72 22.78
CA LEU A 211 12.58 -6.94 23.04
C LEU A 211 12.89 -6.93 24.54
N GLU A 212 12.08 -6.22 25.34
CA GLU A 212 12.29 -6.04 26.79
C GLU A 212 13.65 -5.37 27.11
N VAL A 213 14.15 -4.54 26.18
CA VAL A 213 15.39 -3.78 26.33
C VAL A 213 15.07 -2.29 26.45
N GLU A 214 15.73 -1.61 27.38
CA GLU A 214 15.61 -0.15 27.53
C GLU A 214 15.88 0.57 26.21
N LYS A 215 15.19 1.66 25.96
CA LYS A 215 15.38 2.54 24.82
C LYS A 215 15.94 3.85 25.34
N ASN A 216 17.10 4.24 24.82
CA ASN A 216 17.85 5.38 25.34
C ASN A 216 18.05 6.45 24.24
N PRO A 217 17.97 7.75 24.60
CA PRO A 217 18.37 8.81 23.68
C PRO A 217 19.80 8.62 23.19
N GLY A 218 20.00 8.65 21.88
CA GLY A 218 21.30 8.38 21.27
C GLY A 218 21.48 6.98 20.71
N ASP A 219 20.60 6.03 21.07
CA ASP A 219 20.44 4.79 20.32
C ASP A 219 20.19 5.10 18.83
N TYR A 220 20.45 4.12 17.97
CA TYR A 220 20.13 4.23 16.55
C TYR A 220 19.48 2.96 16.03
N ALA A 221 18.65 3.14 14.99
CA ALA A 221 17.98 2.08 14.27
C ALA A 221 18.55 2.00 12.85
N LEU A 222 18.78 0.77 12.39
CA LEU A 222 19.06 0.43 11.00
C LEU A 222 17.86 -0.34 10.45
N THR A 223 17.11 0.29 9.55
CA THR A 223 15.97 -0.31 8.89
C THR A 223 16.36 -0.77 7.49
N GLU A 224 16.16 -2.06 7.21
CA GLU A 224 16.35 -2.68 5.90
C GLU A 224 14.98 -2.91 5.25
N ALA A 225 14.84 -2.43 4.02
CA ALA A 225 13.62 -2.57 3.24
C ALA A 225 13.96 -2.93 1.79
N LYS A 226 13.15 -3.80 1.20
CA LYS A 226 13.26 -4.21 -0.20
C LYS A 226 11.90 -4.07 -0.86
N LYS A 227 11.88 -3.53 -2.08
CA LYS A 227 10.64 -3.36 -2.86
C LYS A 227 9.93 -4.72 -3.01
N LEU A 228 8.61 -4.72 -2.85
CA LEU A 228 7.74 -5.90 -2.87
C LEU A 228 7.99 -6.96 -1.77
N GLU A 229 8.94 -6.75 -0.87
CA GLU A 229 9.13 -7.65 0.26
C GLU A 229 7.94 -7.52 1.23
N TRP A 230 7.55 -8.65 1.82
CA TRP A 230 6.42 -8.73 2.77
C TRP A 230 6.82 -8.44 4.22
N TRP A 231 8.06 -8.03 4.44
CA TRP A 231 8.55 -7.69 5.76
C TRP A 231 9.63 -6.62 5.69
N MET A 232 9.72 -5.84 6.76
CA MET A 232 10.75 -4.83 6.94
C MET A 232 11.54 -5.13 8.20
N LYS A 233 12.88 -5.17 8.12
CA LYS A 233 13.71 -5.43 9.29
C LYS A 233 14.17 -4.12 9.91
N THR A 234 14.04 -3.94 11.22
CA THR A 234 14.67 -2.85 11.96
C THR A 234 15.52 -3.41 13.09
N SER A 235 16.83 -3.17 13.02
CA SER A 235 17.79 -3.52 14.07
C SER A 235 18.15 -2.30 14.90
N TYR A 236 18.10 -2.43 16.22
CA TYR A 236 18.40 -1.36 17.17
C TYR A 236 19.78 -1.57 17.79
N TYR A 237 20.48 -0.45 18.02
CA TYR A 237 21.81 -0.41 18.60
C TYR A 237 21.89 0.71 19.62
N ASN A 238 22.71 0.53 20.66
CA ASN A 238 23.04 1.63 21.54
C ASN A 238 24.03 2.62 20.89
N ILE A 239 24.31 3.74 21.56
CA ILE A 239 25.23 4.77 21.05
C ILE A 239 26.67 4.24 20.80
N SER A 240 27.08 3.18 21.49
CA SER A 240 28.38 2.52 21.33
C SER A 240 28.38 1.44 20.24
N GLY A 241 27.24 1.19 19.58
CA GLY A 241 27.10 0.19 18.53
C GLY A 241 26.82 -1.23 19.01
N ILE A 242 26.46 -1.44 20.28
CA ILE A 242 26.07 -2.75 20.80
C ILE A 242 24.63 -3.06 20.36
N PRO A 243 24.36 -4.24 19.76
CA PRO A 243 23.02 -4.64 19.35
C PRO A 243 22.04 -4.73 20.53
N LYS A 244 20.82 -4.23 20.32
CA LYS A 244 19.71 -4.28 21.28
C LYS A 244 18.57 -5.21 20.84
N GLY A 245 18.67 -5.76 19.63
CA GLY A 245 17.71 -6.67 19.04
C GLY A 245 17.15 -6.16 17.72
N SER A 246 16.28 -6.94 17.09
CA SER A 246 15.69 -6.63 15.79
C SER A 246 14.20 -6.99 15.76
N TYR A 247 13.47 -6.27 14.91
CA TYR A 247 12.09 -6.59 14.54
C TYR A 247 12.04 -6.88 13.05
N TYR A 248 11.25 -7.86 12.66
CA TYR A 248 10.79 -8.06 11.31
C TYR A 248 9.29 -7.78 11.28
N ASN A 249 8.91 -6.60 10.80
CA ASN A 249 7.52 -6.17 10.71
C ASN A 249 6.89 -6.82 9.49
N ILE A 250 5.93 -7.72 9.69
CA ILE A 250 5.20 -8.36 8.60
C ILE A 250 4.19 -7.35 8.06
N CYS A 251 4.23 -7.14 6.76
CA CYS A 251 3.45 -6.11 6.09
C CYS A 251 3.03 -6.55 4.70
N THR A 252 2.09 -5.82 4.12
CA THR A 252 1.82 -5.89 2.69
C THR A 252 3.04 -5.46 1.87
N PRO A 253 3.17 -5.87 0.58
CA PRO A 253 4.40 -5.69 -0.19
C PRO A 253 4.87 -4.24 -0.21
N ILE A 254 6.10 -4.03 0.24
CA ILE A 254 6.68 -2.70 0.45
C ILE A 254 6.72 -1.90 -0.84
N ALA A 255 6.08 -0.72 -0.82
CA ALA A 255 6.24 0.30 -1.82
C ALA A 255 7.43 1.21 -1.47
N LEU A 256 8.46 1.17 -2.31
CA LEU A 256 9.71 1.90 -2.13
C LEU A 256 9.77 3.06 -3.13
N TYR A 257 9.38 4.25 -2.68
CA TYR A 257 9.35 5.49 -3.47
C TYR A 257 10.63 6.33 -3.26
N PRO A 258 10.93 7.32 -4.11
CA PRO A 258 12.16 8.11 -4.00
C PRO A 258 12.34 8.85 -2.67
N ASP A 259 11.26 9.32 -2.04
CA ASP A 259 11.25 10.15 -0.83
C ASP A 259 10.64 9.46 0.39
N HIS A 260 10.03 8.29 0.22
CA HIS A 260 9.39 7.55 1.30
C HIS A 260 9.22 6.06 1.03
N ILE A 261 8.94 5.32 2.10
CA ILE A 261 8.43 3.95 2.07
C ILE A 261 6.95 4.00 2.46
N HIS A 262 6.12 3.18 1.80
CA HIS A 262 4.73 2.94 2.19
C HIS A 262 4.44 1.44 2.24
N TYR A 263 3.71 1.01 3.25
CA TYR A 263 3.10 -0.31 3.34
C TYR A 263 1.92 -0.23 4.31
N PHE A 264 1.04 -1.25 4.24
CA PHE A 264 0.09 -1.55 5.30
C PHE A 264 0.71 -2.58 6.22
N ASP A 265 0.79 -2.23 7.49
CA ASP A 265 1.26 -3.10 8.57
C ASP A 265 0.24 -4.19 8.83
N LEU A 266 0.68 -5.43 8.98
CA LEU A 266 -0.22 -6.56 9.27
C LEU A 266 -0.20 -6.90 10.77
N GLU A 267 0.28 -5.98 11.61
CA GLU A 267 0.29 -6.03 13.08
C GLU A 267 1.05 -7.24 13.68
N VAL A 268 1.67 -8.09 12.87
CA VAL A 268 2.48 -9.23 13.32
C VAL A 268 3.96 -8.91 13.15
N ASP A 269 4.73 -9.19 14.19
CA ASP A 269 6.17 -8.97 14.21
C ASP A 269 6.92 -10.24 14.61
N VAL A 270 8.06 -10.50 13.97
CA VAL A 270 9.07 -11.42 14.51
C VAL A 270 10.13 -10.61 15.23
N VAL A 271 10.25 -10.81 16.53
CA VAL A 271 11.21 -10.12 17.39
C VAL A 271 12.39 -11.04 17.67
N VAL A 272 13.61 -10.52 17.55
CA VAL A 272 14.87 -11.22 17.85
C VAL A 272 15.63 -10.45 18.92
N LYS A 273 15.69 -11.03 20.12
CA LYS A 273 16.38 -10.47 21.29
C LYS A 273 17.91 -10.50 21.10
N PRO A 274 18.68 -9.71 21.88
CA PRO A 274 20.16 -9.72 21.82
C PRO A 274 20.80 -11.09 22.07
N ASN A 275 20.15 -11.95 22.85
CA ASN A 275 20.61 -13.30 23.17
C ASN A 275 20.30 -14.33 22.04
N GLY A 276 19.66 -13.89 20.94
CA GLY A 276 19.27 -14.75 19.83
C GLY A 276 17.84 -15.30 19.92
N GLU A 277 17.18 -15.21 21.08
CA GLU A 277 15.81 -15.68 21.26
C GLU A 277 14.86 -14.94 20.31
N ALA A 278 14.14 -15.70 19.49
CA ALA A 278 13.19 -15.18 18.53
C ALA A 278 11.76 -15.62 18.84
N LYS A 279 10.79 -14.71 18.69
CA LYS A 279 9.36 -15.01 18.88
C LYS A 279 8.48 -14.18 17.96
N ILE A 280 7.31 -14.72 17.63
CA ILE A 280 6.23 -13.96 16.99
C ILE A 280 5.44 -13.25 18.09
N ILE A 281 5.06 -11.99 17.86
CA ILE A 281 4.22 -11.20 18.77
C ILE A 281 3.05 -10.55 18.01
N ASP A 282 2.09 -10.04 18.77
CA ASP A 282 0.98 -9.17 18.33
C ASP A 282 -0.02 -9.81 17.32
N VAL A 283 -0.08 -11.15 17.28
CA VAL A 283 -1.02 -11.93 16.45
C VAL A 283 -2.49 -11.57 16.70
N GLU A 284 -2.83 -11.20 17.94
CA GLU A 284 -4.19 -10.88 18.37
C GLU A 284 -4.78 -9.68 17.61
N GLU A 285 -3.97 -8.68 17.23
CA GLU A 285 -4.44 -7.52 16.47
C GLU A 285 -4.74 -7.89 15.00
N LEU A 286 -3.99 -8.83 14.43
CA LEU A 286 -4.25 -9.37 13.10
C LEU A 286 -5.54 -10.22 13.08
N GLU A 287 -5.74 -11.06 14.09
CA GLU A 287 -6.97 -11.84 14.28
C GLU A 287 -8.19 -10.92 14.40
N ARG A 288 -8.11 -9.89 15.25
CA ARG A 288 -9.15 -8.86 15.39
C ARG A 288 -9.48 -8.19 14.06
N ALA A 289 -8.49 -7.94 13.22
CA ALA A 289 -8.71 -7.34 11.90
C ALA A 289 -9.49 -8.27 10.95
N VAL A 290 -9.37 -9.59 11.10
CA VAL A 290 -10.20 -10.57 10.37
C VAL A 290 -11.62 -10.59 10.93
N GLU A 291 -11.78 -10.64 12.26
CA GLU A 291 -13.08 -10.64 12.95
C GLU A 291 -13.92 -9.41 12.59
N GLU A 292 -13.28 -8.25 12.49
CA GLU A 292 -13.91 -6.99 12.08
C GLU A 292 -14.02 -6.82 10.54
N GLU A 293 -13.72 -7.86 9.78
CA GLU A 293 -13.72 -7.89 8.31
C GLU A 293 -12.85 -6.82 7.64
N ARG A 294 -11.86 -6.28 8.36
CA ARG A 294 -10.94 -5.27 7.80
C ARG A 294 -9.99 -5.89 6.77
N ILE A 295 -9.69 -7.18 6.92
CA ILE A 295 -8.90 -7.96 5.98
C ILE A 295 -9.57 -9.32 5.73
N LYS A 296 -9.07 -10.06 4.75
CA LYS A 296 -9.44 -11.46 4.52
C LYS A 296 -8.61 -12.42 5.36
N GLU A 297 -9.20 -13.57 5.69
CA GLU A 297 -8.51 -14.66 6.38
C GLU A 297 -7.27 -15.16 5.60
N ASP A 298 -7.33 -15.18 4.26
CA ASP A 298 -6.19 -15.58 3.43
C ASP A 298 -4.98 -14.64 3.58
N LEU A 299 -5.21 -13.35 3.80
CA LEU A 299 -4.15 -12.39 4.05
C LEU A 299 -3.49 -12.64 5.42
N MET A 300 -4.29 -12.97 6.44
CA MET A 300 -3.79 -13.39 7.75
C MET A 300 -2.94 -14.68 7.63
N LYS A 301 -3.44 -15.70 6.95
CA LYS A 301 -2.70 -16.96 6.71
C LYS A 301 -1.37 -16.71 6.01
N LYS A 302 -1.34 -15.83 5.01
CA LYS A 302 -0.11 -15.42 4.30
C LYS A 302 0.87 -14.72 5.27
N ALA A 303 0.39 -13.79 6.07
CA ALA A 303 1.22 -13.07 7.05
C ALA A 303 1.85 -14.02 8.08
N LEU A 304 1.06 -14.91 8.68
CA LEU A 304 1.53 -15.89 9.67
C LEU A 304 2.54 -16.85 9.07
N LYS A 305 2.30 -17.35 7.85
CA LYS A 305 3.25 -18.20 7.14
C LYS A 305 4.61 -17.50 6.96
N ILE A 306 4.61 -16.21 6.58
CA ILE A 306 5.84 -15.44 6.42
C ILE A 306 6.55 -15.23 7.76
N ALA A 307 5.78 -14.96 8.83
CA ALA A 307 6.32 -14.85 10.18
C ALA A 307 7.00 -16.15 10.63
N ASP A 308 6.36 -17.31 10.43
CA ASP A 308 6.92 -18.63 10.74
C ASP A 308 8.18 -18.93 9.92
N GLU A 309 8.16 -18.63 8.62
CA GLU A 309 9.34 -18.80 7.75
C GLU A 309 10.51 -17.93 8.20
N LEU A 310 10.26 -16.71 8.66
CA LEU A 310 11.29 -15.83 9.21
C LEU A 310 11.80 -16.33 10.56
N LEU A 311 10.91 -16.76 11.44
CA LEU A 311 11.24 -17.32 12.75
C LEU A 311 12.17 -18.55 12.59
N SER A 312 11.85 -19.45 11.66
CA SER A 312 12.65 -20.66 11.37
C SER A 312 14.07 -20.39 10.86
N LYS A 313 14.34 -19.16 10.39
CA LYS A 313 15.65 -18.71 9.91
C LYS A 313 16.45 -17.94 10.96
N GLN A 314 15.87 -17.69 12.13
CA GLN A 314 16.58 -17.07 13.24
C GLN A 314 17.42 -18.11 14.00
N PRO A 315 18.53 -17.68 14.64
CA PRO A 315 19.49 -18.58 15.29
C PRO A 315 18.93 -19.39 16.45
#